data_AF-A0A3E2B3T2-F1
#
_entry.id   AF-A0A3E2B3T2-F1
#
_cell.length_a   1.000
_cell.length_b   1.000
_cell.length_c   1.000
_cell.angle_alpha   90.00
_cell.angle_beta   90.00
_cell.angle_gamma   90.00
#
_symmetry.space_group_name_H-M   'P 1'
#
loop_
_entity.id
_entity.type
_entity.pdbx_description
1 polymer ?
#
loop_
_entity_poly.entity_id
_entity_poly.type
_entity_poly.pdbx_seq_one_letter_code
_entity_poly.pdbx_strand_id
1 'polypeptide(L)'
;MKVLLNEQGYVVSYALEGDLLDAVEAAEPADLSHFEEHFTAYRVQDGVLVFDDAQAAAEQAEAAKTAYRQRRQTECFPVINRGRLWYDALTGEQLSELKTWYRAWLDGTNTQTIPEKPEWLT
;
A
#
# COMPACT_ATOMS: atom_id res chain seq x y z
N MET A 1 11.02 22.07 -15.93
CA MET A 1 9.94 21.10 -16.12
C MET A 1 8.61 21.64 -15.58
N LYS A 2 7.47 21.04 -15.96
CA LYS A 2 6.14 21.37 -15.42
C LYS A 2 5.69 20.27 -14.48
N VAL A 3 5.12 20.63 -13.32
CA VAL A 3 4.60 19.67 -12.34
C VAL A 3 3.20 20.04 -11.89
N LEU A 4 2.30 19.07 -11.84
CA LEU A 4 0.96 19.20 -11.28
C LEU A 4 1.02 18.77 -9.81
N LEU A 5 0.44 19.57 -8.91
CA LEU A 5 0.45 19.31 -7.48
C LEU A 5 -0.95 18.95 -6.98
N ASN A 6 -1.04 18.11 -5.94
CA ASN A 6 -2.26 17.92 -5.18
C ASN A 6 -2.50 19.08 -4.19
N GLU A 7 -3.63 19.05 -3.48
CA GLU A 7 -3.99 20.04 -2.45
C GLU A 7 -2.99 20.15 -1.30
N GLN A 8 -2.16 19.12 -1.09
CA GLN A 8 -1.12 19.07 -0.06
C GLN A 8 0.24 19.55 -0.58
N GLY A 9 0.34 19.91 -1.87
CA GLY A 9 1.56 20.43 -2.50
C GLY A 9 2.52 19.36 -3.03
N TYR A 10 2.12 18.10 -3.09
CA TYR A 10 2.94 17.01 -3.64
C TYR A 10 2.67 16.79 -5.12
N VAL A 11 3.71 16.40 -5.87
CA VAL A 11 3.59 16.16 -7.31
C VAL A 11 2.70 14.94 -7.57
N VAL A 12 1.71 15.10 -8.46
CA VAL A 12 0.85 14.00 -8.92
C VAL A 12 1.01 13.68 -10.39
N SER A 13 1.66 14.57 -11.14
CA SER A 13 2.02 14.38 -12.55
C SER A 13 3.09 15.39 -12.95
N TYR A 14 3.86 15.10 -14.00
CA TYR A 14 4.90 15.99 -14.50
C TYR A 14 5.12 15.85 -16.00
N ALA A 15 5.70 16.88 -16.60
CA ALA A 15 6.20 16.90 -17.96
C ALA A 15 7.62 17.47 -17.98
N LEU A 16 8.58 16.66 -18.42
CA LEU A 16 9.96 17.09 -18.64
C LEU A 16 10.03 18.06 -19.82
N GLU A 17 9.34 17.70 -20.91
CA GLU A 17 9.15 18.52 -22.10
C GLU A 17 7.65 18.71 -22.36
N GLY A 18 7.27 19.91 -22.81
CA GLY A 18 5.87 20.26 -23.09
C GLY A 18 5.17 20.96 -21.92
N ASP A 19 3.84 21.01 -21.97
CA ASP A 19 3.02 21.76 -21.02
C ASP A 19 1.96 20.86 -20.36
N LEU A 20 1.55 21.26 -19.17
CA LEU A 20 0.50 20.61 -18.38
C LEU A 20 -0.47 21.67 -17.88
N LEU A 21 -1.77 21.43 -18.05
CA LEU A 21 -2.79 22.34 -17.54
C LEU A 21 -2.68 22.44 -16.02
N ASP A 22 -2.77 23.66 -15.49
CA ASP A 22 -2.70 23.98 -14.06
C ASP A 22 -1.39 23.55 -13.36
N ALA A 23 -0.34 23.26 -14.14
CA ALA A 23 0.96 22.91 -13.60
C ALA A 23 1.77 24.15 -13.21
N VAL A 24 2.65 23.98 -12.22
CA VAL A 24 3.64 24.97 -11.83
C VAL A 24 4.98 24.66 -12.50
N GLU A 25 5.79 25.69 -12.70
CA GLU A 25 7.18 25.51 -13.15
C GLU A 25 8.06 25.10 -11.98
N ALA A 26 8.91 24.11 -12.22
CA ALA A 26 9.97 23.72 -11.31
C ALA A 26 11.28 23.50 -12.07
N ALA A 27 12.38 23.77 -11.38
CA ALA A 27 13.71 23.35 -11.82
C ALA A 27 13.76 21.83 -11.91
N GLU A 28 14.42 21.33 -12.96
CA GLU A 28 14.66 19.90 -13.11
C GLU A 28 15.54 19.38 -11.97
N PRO A 29 15.19 18.26 -11.33
CA PRO A 29 15.97 17.71 -10.22
C PRO A 29 17.29 17.14 -10.75
N ALA A 30 18.35 17.23 -9.94
CA ALA A 30 19.66 16.72 -10.32
C ALA A 30 19.68 15.20 -10.51
N ASP A 31 18.83 14.47 -9.78
CA ASP A 31 18.63 13.03 -9.90
C ASP A 31 17.25 12.76 -10.49
N LEU A 32 17.20 12.70 -11.83
CA LEU A 32 15.96 12.41 -12.57
C LEU A 32 15.44 11.01 -12.27
N SER A 33 16.32 10.00 -12.15
CA SER A 33 15.89 8.62 -11.94
C SER A 33 15.18 8.47 -10.59
N HIS A 34 15.74 9.04 -9.52
CA HIS A 34 15.08 9.05 -8.22
C HIS A 34 13.75 9.83 -8.27
N PHE A 35 13.71 10.95 -9.00
CA PHE A 35 12.47 11.70 -9.17
C PHE A 35 11.40 10.88 -9.91
N GLU A 36 11.71 10.21 -11.01
CA GLU A 36 10.75 9.39 -11.75
C GLU A 36 10.16 8.24 -10.90
N GLU A 37 10.99 7.65 -10.04
CA GLU A 37 10.56 6.57 -9.14
C GLU A 37 9.72 7.07 -7.95
N HIS A 38 9.93 8.33 -7.52
CA HIS A 38 9.39 8.84 -6.26
C HIS A 38 8.67 10.19 -6.35
N PHE A 39 8.27 10.63 -7.55
CA PHE A 39 7.75 11.99 -7.76
C PHE A 39 6.60 12.35 -6.81
N THR A 40 5.77 11.39 -6.41
CA THR A 40 4.67 11.58 -5.45
C THR A 40 5.10 12.04 -4.06
N ALA A 41 6.37 11.83 -3.71
CA ALA A 41 6.98 12.32 -2.48
C ALA A 41 7.77 13.63 -2.65
N TYR A 42 7.73 14.26 -3.83
CA TYR A 42 8.32 15.58 -4.04
C TYR A 42 7.30 16.69 -3.88
N ARG A 43 7.76 17.83 -3.39
CA ARG A 43 7.03 19.10 -3.33
C ARG A 43 7.82 20.22 -3.97
N VAL A 44 7.15 21.29 -4.37
CA VAL A 44 7.82 22.48 -4.90
C VAL A 44 8.01 23.51 -3.78
N GLN A 45 9.27 23.92 -3.55
CA GLN A 45 9.64 25.01 -2.64
C GLN A 45 10.49 26.01 -3.43
N ASP A 46 10.00 27.25 -3.55
CA ASP A 46 10.67 28.32 -4.30
C ASP A 46 11.09 27.92 -5.73
N GLY A 47 10.23 27.14 -6.41
CA GLY A 47 10.47 26.64 -7.77
C GLY A 47 11.44 25.47 -7.84
N VAL A 48 11.87 24.90 -6.71
CA VAL A 48 12.76 23.74 -6.63
C VAL A 48 12.00 22.53 -6.12
N LEU A 49 12.24 21.37 -6.74
CA LEU A 49 11.72 20.09 -6.26
C LEU A 49 12.50 19.61 -5.04
N VAL A 50 11.79 19.46 -3.93
CA VAL A 50 12.33 18.99 -2.65
C VAL A 50 11.67 17.67 -2.30
N PHE A 51 12.48 16.64 -2.10
CA PHE A 51 12.02 15.33 -1.65
C PHE A 51 11.58 15.40 -0.19
N ASP A 52 10.47 14.73 0.14
CA ASP A 52 9.97 14.57 1.50
C ASP A 52 10.05 13.09 1.91
N ASP A 53 11.10 12.76 2.68
CA ASP A 53 11.32 11.40 3.18
C ASP A 53 10.13 10.87 3.99
N ALA A 54 9.40 11.74 4.70
CA ALA A 54 8.26 11.32 5.52
C ALA A 54 7.07 10.94 4.64
N GLN A 55 6.84 11.67 3.54
CA GLN A 55 5.83 11.31 2.54
C GLN A 55 6.19 9.99 1.85
N ALA A 56 7.44 9.83 1.41
CA ALA A 56 7.89 8.58 0.79
C ALA A 56 7.71 7.37 1.73
N ALA A 57 8.10 7.52 3.00
CA ALA A 57 7.93 6.48 4.01
C ALA A 57 6.44 6.16 4.27
N ALA A 58 5.57 7.17 4.28
CA ALA A 58 4.13 6.99 4.45
C ALA A 58 3.51 6.24 3.26
N GLU A 59 3.88 6.59 2.04
CA GLU A 59 3.45 5.90 0.82
C GLU A 59 3.90 4.44 0.79
N GLN A 60 5.17 4.18 1.14
CA GLN A 60 5.70 2.83 1.24
C GLN A 60 4.97 2.01 2.31
N ALA A 61 4.68 2.61 3.47
CA ALA A 61 3.93 1.94 4.53
C ALA A 61 2.50 1.61 4.10
N GLU A 62 1.83 2.50 3.37
CA GLU A 62 0.47 2.25 2.86
C GLU A 62 0.45 1.25 1.71
N ALA A 63 1.47 1.24 0.84
CA ALA A 63 1.67 0.24 -0.19
C ALA A 63 1.84 -1.16 0.45
N ALA A 64 2.65 -1.27 1.49
CA ALA A 64 2.85 -2.52 2.22
C ALA A 64 1.57 -3.00 2.93
N LYS A 65 0.79 -2.10 3.53
CA LYS A 65 -0.56 -2.43 4.05
C LYS A 65 -1.50 -2.90 2.94
N THR A 66 -1.45 -2.26 1.78
CA THR A 66 -2.28 -2.65 0.62
C THR A 66 -1.91 -4.05 0.12
N ALA A 67 -0.62 -4.35 -0.02
CA ALA A 67 -0.13 -5.69 -0.34
C ALA A 67 -0.59 -6.73 0.69
N TYR A 68 -0.53 -6.41 1.99
CA TYR A 68 -1.05 -7.27 3.05
C TYR A 68 -2.57 -7.52 2.91
N ARG A 69 -3.36 -6.48 2.63
CA ARG A 69 -4.81 -6.61 2.40
C ARG A 69 -5.11 -7.50 1.18
N GLN A 70 -4.33 -7.38 0.11
CA GLN A 70 -4.43 -8.25 -1.07
C GLN A 70 -4.15 -9.72 -0.70
N ARG A 71 -3.07 -9.98 0.05
CA ARG A 71 -2.77 -11.33 0.53
C ARG A 71 -3.88 -11.91 1.41
N ARG A 72 -4.43 -11.12 2.33
CA ARG A 72 -5.59 -11.54 3.14
C ARG A 72 -6.79 -11.89 2.25
N GLN A 73 -7.03 -11.10 1.21
CA GLN A 73 -8.12 -11.36 0.26
C GLN A 73 -7.94 -12.69 -0.50
N THR A 74 -6.70 -13.06 -0.83
CA THR A 74 -6.41 -14.28 -1.61
C THR A 74 -6.16 -15.52 -0.75
N GLU A 75 -5.61 -15.37 0.45
CA GLU A 75 -5.21 -16.48 1.32
C GLU A 75 -6.25 -16.77 2.41
N CYS A 76 -6.82 -15.74 3.03
CA CYS A 76 -7.70 -15.88 4.19
C CYS A 76 -9.17 -15.98 3.80
N PHE A 77 -9.68 -15.02 3.04
CA PHE A 77 -11.11 -14.94 2.72
C PHE A 77 -11.68 -16.14 1.95
N PRO A 78 -10.96 -16.82 1.05
CA PRO A 78 -11.46 -18.04 0.42
C PRO A 78 -11.67 -19.21 1.40
N VAL A 79 -10.99 -19.18 2.55
CA VAL A 79 -11.19 -20.15 3.63
C VAL A 79 -12.33 -19.70 4.54
N ILE A 80 -12.31 -18.44 4.99
CA ILE A 80 -13.28 -17.90 5.96
C ILE A 80 -14.69 -17.74 5.36
N ASN A 81 -14.80 -17.53 4.05
CA ASN A 81 -16.10 -17.38 3.41
C ASN A 81 -16.66 -18.71 2.85
N ARG A 82 -16.21 -19.85 3.38
CA ARG A 82 -16.79 -21.17 3.06
C ARG A 82 -18.20 -21.32 3.63
N GLY A 83 -19.00 -22.20 3.04
CA GLY A 83 -20.38 -22.42 3.46
C GLY A 83 -20.51 -23.14 4.81
N ARG A 84 -21.67 -23.05 5.44
CA ARG A 84 -21.98 -23.66 6.74
C ARG A 84 -21.67 -25.17 6.80
N LEU A 85 -21.94 -25.91 5.72
CA LEU A 85 -21.66 -27.35 5.66
C LEU A 85 -20.18 -27.68 5.86
N TRP A 86 -19.27 -26.81 5.42
CA TRP A 86 -17.83 -26.99 5.64
C TRP A 86 -17.47 -26.76 7.11
N TYR A 87 -18.07 -25.74 7.74
CA TYR A 87 -17.88 -25.44 9.15
C TYR A 87 -18.42 -26.53 10.08
N ASP A 88 -19.59 -27.09 9.75
CA ASP A 88 -20.23 -28.15 10.55
C ASP A 88 -19.40 -29.44 10.56
N ALA A 89 -18.46 -29.61 9.62
CA ALA A 89 -17.56 -30.76 9.54
C ALA A 89 -16.27 -30.60 10.36
N LEU A 90 -15.99 -29.41 10.89
CA LEU A 90 -14.77 -29.15 11.67
C LEU A 90 -14.89 -29.65 13.10
N THR A 91 -13.78 -30.10 13.68
CA THR A 91 -13.70 -30.33 15.12
C THR A 91 -13.72 -29.00 15.88
N GLY A 92 -14.03 -29.04 17.18
CA GLY A 92 -13.96 -27.86 18.03
C GLY A 92 -12.58 -27.21 18.07
N GLU A 93 -11.52 -28.04 18.03
CA GLU A 93 -10.12 -27.58 17.97
C GLU A 93 -9.82 -26.87 16.65
N GLN A 94 -10.18 -27.47 15.51
CA GLN A 94 -10.01 -26.86 14.19
C GLN A 94 -10.75 -25.53 14.08
N LEU A 95 -11.98 -25.44 14.61
CA LEU A 95 -12.74 -24.20 14.61
C LEU A 95 -12.08 -23.12 15.48
N SER A 96 -11.48 -23.50 16.61
CA SER A 96 -10.74 -22.59 17.49
C SER A 96 -9.48 -22.05 16.82
N GLU A 97 -8.70 -22.93 16.19
CA GLU A 97 -7.52 -22.56 15.41
C GLU A 97 -7.88 -21.62 14.26
N LEU A 98 -8.95 -21.93 13.52
CA LEU A 98 -9.41 -21.12 12.40
C LEU A 98 -9.80 -19.70 12.85
N LYS A 99 -10.49 -19.56 13.99
CA LYS A 99 -10.85 -18.25 14.57
C LYS A 99 -9.61 -17.46 14.96
N THR A 100 -8.63 -18.13 15.57
CA THR A 100 -7.36 -17.52 15.98
C THR A 100 -6.58 -17.04 14.76
N TRP A 101 -6.48 -17.87 13.72
CA TRP A 101 -5.85 -17.53 12.46
C TRP A 101 -6.54 -16.35 11.76
N TYR A 102 -7.87 -16.34 11.70
CA TYR A 102 -8.63 -15.22 11.15
C TYR A 102 -8.40 -13.92 11.92
N ARG A 103 -8.42 -13.97 13.26
CA ARG A 103 -8.12 -12.82 14.12
C ARG A 103 -6.73 -12.26 13.82
N ALA A 104 -5.72 -13.13 13.72
CA ALA A 104 -4.36 -12.73 13.41
C ALA A 104 -4.25 -12.04 12.04
N TRP A 105 -5.01 -12.50 11.03
CA TRP A 105 -5.10 -11.81 9.74
C TRP A 105 -5.71 -10.40 9.83
N LEU A 106 -6.65 -10.17 10.73
CA LEU A 106 -7.25 -8.85 10.94
C LEU A 106 -6.27 -7.92 11.67
N ASP A 107 -5.69 -8.40 12.76
CA ASP A 107 -4.80 -7.63 13.64
C ASP A 107 -3.44 -7.33 12.97
N GLY A 108 -2.98 -8.21 12.08
CA GLY A 108 -1.69 -8.10 11.39
C GLY A 108 -1.59 -6.99 10.34
N THR A 109 -2.65 -6.21 10.06
CA THR A 109 -2.61 -5.17 9.01
C THR A 109 -1.56 -4.09 9.30
N ASN A 110 -1.39 -3.71 10.57
CA ASN A 110 -0.43 -2.67 10.96
C ASN A 110 0.99 -3.20 11.11
N THR A 111 1.15 -4.45 11.53
CA THR A 111 2.47 -5.10 11.71
C THR A 111 2.94 -5.84 10.47
N GLN A 112 2.06 -6.02 9.49
CA GLN A 112 2.26 -6.78 8.26
C GLN A 112 2.71 -8.23 8.52
N THR A 113 2.44 -8.75 9.72
CA THR A 113 2.80 -10.10 10.14
C THR A 113 1.83 -11.09 9.52
N ILE A 114 2.35 -11.98 8.68
CA ILE A 114 1.55 -13.05 8.07
C ILE A 114 1.35 -14.15 9.11
N PRO A 115 0.11 -14.51 9.44
CA PRO A 115 -0.14 -15.58 10.39
C PRO A 115 0.11 -16.94 9.75
N GLU A 116 0.68 -17.86 10.53
CA GLU A 116 0.91 -19.24 10.12
C GLU A 116 -0.42 -19.94 9.81
N LYS A 117 -0.51 -20.55 8.62
CA LYS A 117 -1.70 -21.26 8.16
C LYS A 117 -1.86 -22.56 8.97
N PRO A 118 -3.02 -22.83 9.59
CA PRO A 118 -3.29 -24.13 10.23
C PRO A 118 -2.99 -25.30 9.28
N GLU A 119 -2.27 -26.31 9.77
CA GLU A 119 -1.74 -27.40 8.93
C GLU A 119 -2.82 -28.20 8.20
N TRP A 120 -4.00 -28.33 8.82
CA TRP A 120 -5.14 -29.06 8.25
C TRP A 120 -5.87 -28.27 7.15
N LEU A 121 -5.57 -26.97 6.98
CA LEU A 121 -6.07 -26.19 5.86
C LEU A 121 -5.20 -26.44 4.62
N THR A 122 -5.70 -27.30 3.74
CA THR A 122 -5.18 -27.43 2.37
C THR A 122 -5.39 -26.16 1.54
#